data_AF-A0A0K2RHB5-F1
#
_entry.id   AF-A0A0K2RHB5-F1
#
_cell.length_a   1.000
_cell.length_b   1.000
_cell.length_c   1.000
_cell.angle_alpha   90.00
_cell.angle_beta   90.00
_cell.angle_gamma   90.00
#
_symmetry.space_group_name_H-M   'P 1'
#
loop_
_entity.id
_entity.type
_entity.pdbx_description
1 polymer ?
#
loop_
_entity_poly.entity_id
_entity_poly.type
_entity_poly.pdbx_seq_one_letter_code
_entity_poly.pdbx_strand_id
1 'polypeptide(L)'
;MTGGAIGSILAQHLHLTADERKTLLVAGAASGMAATFNSPLAAVLLAVELLLFEWRPRSFVPVAAGVAVATVVRGVILGTAPIFPVSTTGLHLTPGIEALAAVVGISGAIVAAGATWLVYRAEDAFSRLPIHWMWWPAIGGLIIGAGGSSNPAPSASATT
;
A
#
# COMPACT_ATOMS: atom_id res chain seq x y z
N MET A 1 -4.21 -6.53 3.38
CA MET A 1 -5.24 -7.59 3.35
C MET A 1 -5.97 -7.77 4.68
N THR A 2 -5.27 -7.77 5.83
CA THR A 2 -5.86 -7.99 7.16
C THR A 2 -6.99 -7.01 7.54
N GLY A 3 -6.80 -5.70 7.35
CA GLY A 3 -7.83 -4.71 7.66
C GLY A 3 -9.14 -4.93 6.90
N GLY A 4 -9.07 -5.25 5.61
CA GLY A 4 -10.25 -5.56 4.80
C GLY A 4 -10.93 -6.88 5.18
N ALA A 5 -10.14 -7.88 5.60
CA ALA A 5 -10.68 -9.14 6.12
C ALA A 5 -11.50 -8.91 7.41
N ILE A 6 -10.99 -8.09 8.34
CA ILE A 6 -11.72 -7.70 9.56
C ILE A 6 -13.03 -6.99 9.19
N GLY A 7 -12.98 -6.03 8.27
CA GLY A 7 -14.17 -5.35 7.77
C GLY A 7 -15.21 -6.29 7.15
N SER A 8 -14.75 -7.27 6.37
CA SER A 8 -15.63 -8.30 5.77
C SER A 8 -16.27 -9.21 6.81
N ILE A 9 -15.50 -9.69 7.79
CA ILE A 9 -15.99 -10.56 8.87
C ILE A 9 -17.04 -9.83 9.70
N LEU A 10 -16.78 -8.58 10.08
CA LEU A 10 -17.74 -7.75 10.80
C LEU A 10 -19.03 -7.55 10.00
N ALA A 11 -18.93 -7.27 8.70
CA ALA A 11 -20.10 -7.10 7.85
C ALA A 11 -20.93 -8.38 7.71
N GLN A 12 -20.27 -9.55 7.63
CA GLN A 12 -20.95 -10.85 7.60
C GLN A 12 -21.63 -11.14 8.94
N HIS A 13 -20.97 -10.85 10.06
CA HIS A 13 -21.52 -11.05 11.39
C HIS A 13 -22.75 -10.16 11.66
N LEU A 14 -22.74 -8.93 11.13
CA LEU A 14 -23.86 -7.98 11.22
C LEU A 14 -24.94 -8.20 10.15
N HIS A 15 -24.83 -9.24 9.32
CA HIS A 15 -25.79 -9.59 8.25
C HIS A 15 -26.11 -8.42 7.30
N LEU A 16 -25.10 -7.63 6.95
CA LEU A 16 -25.26 -6.44 6.12
C LEU A 16 -25.46 -6.77 4.63
N THR A 17 -26.03 -5.81 3.90
CA THR A 17 -26.21 -5.91 2.45
C THR A 17 -24.86 -5.99 1.71
N ALA A 18 -24.89 -6.38 0.43
CA ALA A 18 -23.68 -6.49 -0.39
C ALA A 18 -22.91 -5.17 -0.49
N ASP A 19 -23.61 -4.05 -0.65
CA ASP A 19 -23.01 -2.71 -0.77
C ASP A 19 -22.38 -2.25 0.55
N GLU A 20 -23.04 -2.51 1.68
CA GLU A 20 -22.52 -2.21 3.01
C GLU A 20 -21.30 -3.09 3.35
N ARG A 21 -21.34 -4.37 2.97
CA ARG A 21 -20.20 -5.26 3.13
C ARG A 21 -19.00 -4.83 2.29
N LYS A 22 -19.24 -4.43 1.02
CA LYS A 22 -18.19 -3.84 0.18
C LYS A 22 -17.61 -2.60 0.86
N THR A 23 -18.46 -1.71 1.38
CA THR A 23 -18.03 -0.50 2.09
C THR A 23 -17.16 -0.81 3.31
N LEU A 24 -17.55 -1.76 4.16
CA LEU A 24 -16.76 -2.13 5.35
C LEU A 24 -15.45 -2.85 5.01
N LEU A 25 -15.45 -3.73 4.01
CA LEU A 25 -14.22 -4.36 3.50
C LEU A 25 -13.24 -3.29 3.01
N VAL A 26 -13.73 -2.30 2.24
CA VAL A 26 -12.89 -1.22 1.73
C VAL A 26 -12.44 -0.28 2.85
N ALA A 27 -13.33 0.07 3.79
CA ALA A 27 -12.99 0.91 4.94
C ALA A 27 -11.86 0.27 5.77
N GLY A 28 -11.94 -1.03 6.03
CA GLY A 28 -10.90 -1.76 6.74
C GLY A 28 -9.58 -1.82 5.95
N ALA A 29 -9.63 -2.04 4.63
CA ALA A 29 -8.44 -2.04 3.78
C ALA A 29 -7.74 -0.67 3.75
N ALA A 30 -8.51 0.41 3.58
CA ALA A 30 -8.01 1.79 3.55
C ALA A 30 -7.45 2.21 4.92
N SER A 31 -8.14 1.86 6.00
CA SER A 31 -7.68 2.11 7.38
C SER A 31 -6.33 1.45 7.65
N GLY A 32 -6.15 0.20 7.22
CA GLY A 32 -4.88 -0.51 7.33
C GLY A 32 -3.76 0.16 6.53
N MET A 33 -4.06 0.64 5.32
CA MET A 33 -3.10 1.40 4.51
C MET A 33 -2.67 2.71 5.21
N ALA A 34 -3.64 3.48 5.73
CA ALA A 34 -3.36 4.73 6.44
C ALA A 34 -2.52 4.49 7.71
N ALA A 35 -2.84 3.43 8.48
CA ALA A 35 -2.07 3.04 9.66
C ALA A 35 -0.62 2.65 9.33
N THR A 36 -0.38 1.95 8.22
CA THR A 36 0.98 1.55 7.82
C THR A 36 1.79 2.75 7.34
N PHE A 37 1.22 3.59 6.47
CA PHE A 37 1.99 4.60 5.73
C PHE A 37 1.86 6.04 6.25
N ASN A 38 1.03 6.30 7.26
CA ASN A 38 0.70 7.66 7.73
C ASN A 38 0.13 8.58 6.62
N SER A 39 -0.62 8.01 5.67
CA SER A 39 -1.06 8.69 4.45
C SER A 39 -2.59 8.68 4.30
N PRO A 40 -3.34 9.33 5.22
CA PRO A 40 -4.80 9.22 5.27
C PRO A 40 -5.48 9.66 3.96
N LEU A 41 -5.04 10.77 3.36
CA LEU A 41 -5.64 11.29 2.14
C LEU A 41 -5.43 10.34 0.95
N ALA A 42 -4.21 9.82 0.78
CA ALA A 42 -3.90 8.87 -0.28
C ALA A 42 -4.69 7.56 -0.13
N ALA A 43 -4.83 7.06 1.11
CA ALA A 43 -5.61 5.85 1.40
C ALA A 43 -7.10 6.01 1.04
N VAL A 44 -7.69 7.17 1.36
CA VAL A 44 -9.09 7.46 1.02
C VAL A 44 -9.29 7.58 -0.50
N LEU A 45 -8.41 8.32 -1.19
CA LEU A 45 -8.49 8.46 -2.65
C LEU A 45 -8.35 7.11 -3.36
N LEU A 46 -7.39 6.29 -2.95
CA LEU A 46 -7.22 4.94 -3.49
C LEU A 46 -8.46 4.06 -3.25
N ALA A 47 -9.08 4.19 -2.08
CA ALA A 47 -10.30 3.46 -1.76
C ALA A 47 -11.47 3.85 -2.67
N VAL A 48 -11.64 5.14 -2.94
CA VAL A 48 -12.72 5.63 -3.81
C VAL A 48 -12.47 5.26 -5.26
N GLU A 49 -11.25 5.48 -5.75
CA GLU A 49 -10.89 5.34 -7.16
C GLU A 49 -10.76 3.87 -7.59
N LEU A 50 -10.15 3.01 -6.76
CA LEU A 50 -9.85 1.62 -7.15
C LEU A 50 -10.76 0.56 -6.51
N LEU A 51 -11.36 0.84 -5.34
CA LEU A 51 -12.11 -0.19 -4.60
C LEU A 51 -13.63 0.03 -4.65
N LEU A 52 -14.10 1.26 -4.43
CA LEU A 52 -15.53 1.58 -4.45
C LEU A 52 -16.05 1.87 -5.85
N PHE A 53 -15.29 2.61 -6.67
CA PHE A 53 -15.71 3.15 -7.98
C PHE A 53 -16.96 4.05 -7.91
N GLU A 54 -17.21 4.69 -6.76
CA GLU A 54 -18.34 5.60 -6.59
C GLU A 54 -18.07 6.69 -5.54
N TRP A 55 -18.60 7.89 -5.78
CA TRP A 55 -18.48 9.04 -4.87
C TRP A 55 -19.73 9.23 -4.00
N ARG A 56 -20.37 8.12 -3.59
CA ARG A 56 -21.58 8.18 -2.75
C ARG A 56 -21.22 8.43 -1.29
N PRO A 57 -21.83 9.43 -0.61
CA PRO A 57 -21.56 9.70 0.81
C PRO A 57 -21.77 8.47 1.72
N ARG A 58 -22.75 7.62 1.39
CA ARG A 58 -23.06 6.39 2.14
C ARG A 58 -21.88 5.41 2.19
N SER A 59 -21.04 5.38 1.16
CA SER A 59 -19.86 4.51 1.07
C SER A 59 -18.58 5.25 1.49
N PHE A 60 -18.49 6.55 1.18
CA PHE A 60 -17.33 7.37 1.48
C PHE A 60 -17.16 7.68 2.97
N VAL A 61 -18.24 8.07 3.67
CA VAL A 61 -18.19 8.50 5.07
C VAL A 61 -17.64 7.39 5.99
N PRO A 62 -18.09 6.13 5.89
CA PRO A 62 -17.50 5.04 6.70
C PRO A 62 -16.01 4.80 6.43
N VAL A 63 -15.57 4.92 5.17
CA VAL A 63 -14.16 4.77 4.79
C VAL A 63 -13.31 5.89 5.40
N ALA A 64 -13.73 7.14 5.23
CA ALA A 64 -13.03 8.30 5.78
C ALA A 64 -12.97 8.26 7.32
N ALA A 65 -14.07 7.85 7.97
CA ALA A 65 -14.12 7.68 9.41
C ALA A 65 -13.15 6.59 9.90
N GLY A 66 -13.13 5.42 9.24
CA GLY A 66 -12.17 4.35 9.56
C GLY A 66 -10.71 4.80 9.43
N VAL A 67 -10.40 5.48 8.32
CA VAL A 67 -9.06 6.03 8.08
C VAL A 67 -8.68 7.08 9.14
N ALA A 68 -9.60 7.96 9.54
CA ALA A 68 -9.35 8.94 10.59
C ALA A 68 -9.02 8.27 11.92
N VAL A 69 -9.83 7.29 12.34
CA VAL A 69 -9.58 6.51 13.57
C VAL A 69 -8.23 5.81 13.49
N ALA A 70 -7.93 5.13 12.39
CA ALA A 70 -6.66 4.43 12.20
C ALA A 70 -5.46 5.38 12.27
N THR A 71 -5.59 6.59 11.73
CA THR A 71 -4.53 7.61 11.75
C THR A 71 -4.30 8.15 13.17
N VAL A 72 -5.37 8.39 13.93
CA VAL A 72 -5.26 8.81 15.34
C VAL A 72 -4.60 7.72 16.18
N VAL A 73 -5.06 6.47 16.05
CA VAL A 73 -4.49 5.32 16.78
C VAL A 73 -3.03 5.11 16.40
N ARG A 74 -2.69 5.19 15.10
CA ARG A 74 -1.30 5.16 14.63
C ARG A 74 -0.48 6.28 15.29
N GLY A 75 -1.01 7.50 15.34
CA GLY A 75 -0.33 8.65 15.95
C GLY A 75 0.04 8.41 17.41
N VAL A 76 -0.84 7.73 18.18
CA VAL A 76 -0.58 7.37 19.58
C VAL A 76 0.47 6.27 19.71
N ILE A 77 0.46 5.26 18.82
CA ILE A 77 1.32 4.07 18.96
C ILE A 77 2.70 4.28 18.31
N LEU A 78 2.74 4.89 17.12
CA LEU A 78 3.92 4.99 16.25
C LEU A 78 4.36 6.44 15.98
N GLY A 79 3.63 7.43 16.53
CA GLY A 79 3.89 8.85 16.28
C GLY A 79 3.29 9.36 14.97
N THR A 80 3.41 10.67 14.75
CA THR A 80 2.79 11.38 13.62
C THR A 80 3.79 11.84 12.56
N ALA A 81 5.09 11.59 12.75
CA ALA A 81 6.12 11.99 11.80
C ALA A 81 5.97 11.27 10.43
N PRO A 82 6.30 11.94 9.31
CA PRO A 82 6.38 11.30 8.01
C PRO A 82 7.41 10.18 8.01
N ILE A 83 7.11 9.08 7.31
CA ILE A 83 8.05 7.96 7.15
C ILE A 83 9.26 8.38 6.30
N PHE A 84 9.02 9.28 5.34
CA PHE A 84 10.05 9.85 4.47
C PHE A 84 10.01 11.38 4.59
N PRO A 85 10.71 11.98 5.58
CA PRO A 85 10.76 13.43 5.73
C PRO A 85 11.53 14.04 4.56
N VAL A 86 10.94 15.03 3.91
CA VAL A 86 11.56 15.79 2.81
C VAL A 86 11.56 17.26 3.20
N SER A 87 12.74 17.87 3.22
CA SER A 87 12.89 19.31 3.43
C SER A 87 12.60 20.06 2.14
N THR A 88 11.62 20.96 2.16
CA THR A 88 11.23 21.78 1.01
C THR A 88 11.82 23.19 1.03
N THR A 89 12.71 23.47 2.00
CA THR A 89 13.38 24.77 2.15
C THR A 89 14.18 25.09 0.88
N GLY A 90 13.80 26.14 0.17
CA GLY A 90 14.46 26.59 -1.07
C GLY A 90 13.91 25.98 -2.37
N LEU A 91 12.74 25.35 -2.35
CA LEU A 91 12.08 24.88 -3.57
C LEU A 91 11.57 26.07 -4.41
N HIS A 92 12.23 26.35 -5.53
CA HIS A 92 11.77 27.33 -6.53
C HIS A 92 11.24 26.63 -7.77
N LEU A 93 9.98 26.84 -8.11
CA LEU A 93 9.36 26.26 -9.31
C LEU A 93 9.93 26.93 -10.56
N THR A 94 11.01 26.33 -11.08
CA THR A 94 11.67 26.74 -12.32
C THR A 94 11.27 25.76 -13.41
N PRO A 95 11.10 26.18 -14.68
CA PRO A 95 10.75 25.27 -15.78
C PRO A 95 11.65 24.03 -15.90
N GLY A 96 12.93 24.15 -15.54
CA GLY A 96 13.86 23.01 -15.52
C GLY A 96 13.52 21.95 -14.45
N ILE A 97 13.04 22.37 -13.27
CA ILE A 97 12.61 21.44 -12.21
C ILE A 97 11.28 20.79 -12.58
N GLU A 98 10.37 21.53 -13.21
CA GLU A 98 9.11 20.97 -13.73
C GLU A 98 9.36 19.90 -14.80
N ALA A 99 10.28 20.17 -15.75
CA ALA A 99 10.69 19.19 -16.74
C ALA A 99 11.31 17.94 -16.09
N LEU A 100 12.16 18.12 -15.08
CA LEU A 100 12.73 17.00 -14.32
C LEU A 100 11.64 16.21 -13.58
N ALA A 101 10.65 16.87 -12.98
CA ALA A 101 9.54 16.21 -12.31
C ALA A 101 8.72 15.36 -13.29
N ALA A 102 8.49 15.84 -14.52
CA ALA A 102 7.86 15.05 -15.58
C ALA A 102 8.68 13.81 -15.95
N VAL A 103 10.01 13.95 -16.09
CA VAL A 103 10.92 12.82 -16.36
C VAL A 103 10.86 11.79 -15.22
N VAL A 104 10.90 12.24 -13.97
CA VAL A 104 10.77 11.36 -12.80
C VAL A 104 9.41 10.65 -12.80
N GLY A 105 8.32 11.36 -13.11
CA GLY A 105 6.99 10.76 -13.24
C GLY A 105 6.92 9.66 -14.31
N ILE A 106 7.49 9.91 -15.49
CA ILE A 106 7.57 8.92 -16.58
C ILE A 106 8.42 7.73 -16.16
N SER A 107 9.58 7.98 -15.53
CA SER A 107 10.44 6.90 -15.05
C SER A 107 9.73 6.04 -14.00
N GLY A 108 8.97 6.66 -13.09
CA GLY A 108 8.15 5.97 -12.09
C GLY A 108 7.07 5.11 -12.74
N ALA A 109 6.40 5.61 -13.78
CA ALA A 109 5.43 4.83 -14.54
C ALA A 109 6.06 3.61 -15.24
N ILE A 110 7.25 3.77 -15.84
CA ILE A 110 7.99 2.66 -16.45
C ILE A 110 8.37 1.60 -15.41
N VAL A 111 8.87 2.03 -14.25
CA VAL A 111 9.20 1.12 -13.14
C VAL A 111 7.97 0.39 -12.64
N ALA A 112 6.83 1.08 -12.48
CA ALA A 112 5.57 0.47 -12.06
C ALA A 112 5.06 -0.58 -13.07
N ALA A 113 5.15 -0.30 -14.38
CA ALA A 113 4.80 -1.25 -15.43
C ALA A 113 5.75 -2.47 -15.43
N GLY A 114 7.06 -2.23 -15.28
CA GLY A 114 8.07 -3.28 -15.18
C GLY A 114 7.87 -4.17 -13.95
N ALA A 115 7.53 -3.59 -12.80
CA ALA A 115 7.21 -4.33 -11.58
C ALA A 115 5.97 -5.22 -11.77
N THR A 116 4.92 -4.69 -12.39
CA THR A 116 3.70 -5.45 -12.72
C THR A 116 4.01 -6.63 -13.64
N TRP A 117 4.79 -6.40 -14.70
CA TRP A 117 5.23 -7.45 -15.61
C TRP A 117 6.07 -8.52 -14.90
N LEU A 118 6.96 -8.11 -13.98
CA LEU A 118 7.80 -9.03 -13.23
C LEU A 118 6.98 -9.92 -12.29
N VAL A 119 5.92 -9.39 -11.67
CA VAL A 119 5.00 -10.18 -10.85
C VAL A 119 4.33 -11.26 -11.70
N TYR A 120 3.75 -10.92 -12.85
CA TYR A 120 3.14 -11.91 -13.74
C TYR A 120 4.15 -12.95 -14.24
N ARG A 121 5.37 -12.51 -14.58
CA ARG A 121 6.43 -13.44 -14.99
C ARG A 121 6.83 -14.39 -13.86
N ALA A 122 6.85 -13.91 -12.62
CA ALA A 122 7.12 -14.75 -11.46
C ALA A 122 5.99 -15.77 -11.26
N GLU A 123 4.72 -15.36 -11.33
CA GLU A 123 3.57 -16.26 -11.26
C GLU A 123 3.62 -17.34 -12.35
N ASP A 124 3.95 -16.96 -13.58
CA ASP A 124 4.14 -17.88 -14.72
C ASP A 124 5.33 -18.82 -14.53
N ALA A 125 6.41 -18.37 -13.89
CA ALA A 125 7.56 -19.21 -13.60
C ALA A 125 7.21 -20.26 -12.53
N PHE A 126 6.50 -19.85 -11.46
CA PHE A 126 6.05 -20.75 -10.41
C PHE A 126 5.02 -21.77 -10.89
N SER A 127 4.11 -21.38 -11.79
CA SER A 127 3.10 -22.29 -12.35
C SER A 127 3.68 -23.39 -13.23
N ARG A 128 4.90 -23.19 -13.77
CA ARG A 128 5.61 -24.19 -14.59
C ARG A 128 6.46 -25.17 -13.78
N LEU A 129 6.64 -24.95 -12.48
CA LEU A 129 7.41 -25.87 -11.64
C LEU A 129 6.59 -27.15 -11.37
N PRO A 130 7.19 -28.35 -11.55
CA PRO A 130 6.52 -29.63 -11.31
C PRO A 130 6.34 -29.96 -9.82
N ILE A 131 6.34 -28.96 -8.93
CA ILE A 131 6.29 -29.10 -7.48
C ILE A 131 4.90 -28.71 -7.00
N HIS A 132 4.35 -29.50 -6.06
CA HIS A 132 3.04 -29.22 -5.45
C HIS A 132 2.97 -27.81 -4.87
N TRP A 133 1.90 -27.08 -5.17
CA TRP A 133 1.68 -25.64 -4.90
C TRP A 133 2.00 -25.19 -3.46
N MET A 134 1.81 -26.07 -2.48
CA MET A 134 2.07 -25.79 -1.07
C MET A 134 3.55 -25.45 -0.76
N TRP A 135 4.49 -25.88 -1.60
CA TRP A 135 5.91 -25.60 -1.43
C TRP A 135 6.37 -24.29 -2.08
N TRP A 136 5.55 -23.65 -2.92
CA TRP A 136 5.95 -22.43 -3.62
C TRP A 136 6.35 -21.29 -2.67
N PRO A 137 5.64 -21.03 -1.54
CA PRO A 137 6.05 -20.01 -0.58
C PRO A 137 7.42 -20.31 0.06
N ALA A 138 7.71 -21.59 0.33
CA ALA A 138 8.99 -22.00 0.90
C ALA A 138 10.15 -21.78 -0.08
N ILE A 139 9.94 -22.13 -1.37
CA ILE A 139 10.92 -21.91 -2.44
C ILE A 139 11.16 -20.41 -2.66
N GLY A 140 10.09 -19.61 -2.74
CA GLY A 140 10.19 -18.16 -2.86
C GLY A 140 10.92 -17.54 -1.67
N GLY A 141 10.61 -17.97 -0.45
CA GLY A 141 11.30 -17.56 0.76
C GLY A 141 12.79 -17.91 0.78
N LEU A 142 13.17 -19.10 0.32
CA LEU A 142 14.57 -19.51 0.20
C LEU A 142 15.33 -18.66 -0.82
N ILE A 143 14.74 -18.38 -1.98
CA ILE A 143 15.37 -17.53 -3.01
C ILE A 143 15.58 -16.10 -2.49
N ILE A 144 14.55 -15.51 -1.86
CA ILE A 144 14.64 -14.17 -1.27
C ILE A 144 15.67 -14.15 -0.13
N GLY A 145 15.67 -15.16 0.75
CA GLY A 145 16.61 -15.28 1.85
C GLY A 145 18.06 -15.41 1.39
N ALA A 146 18.32 -16.24 0.37
CA ALA A 146 19.64 -16.37 -0.23
C ALA A 146 20.09 -15.05 -0.90
N GLY A 147 19.20 -14.39 -1.64
CA GLY A 147 19.48 -13.09 -2.27
C GLY A 147 19.69 -11.95 -1.26
N GLY A 148 19.06 -11.99 -0.09
CA GLY A 148 19.28 -11.02 0.99
C GLY A 148 20.63 -11.17 1.69
N SER A 149 21.17 -12.39 1.76
CA SER A 149 22.46 -12.65 2.42
C SER A 149 23.67 -12.07 1.68
N SER A 150 23.54 -11.80 0.38
CA SER A 150 24.63 -11.27 -0.47
C SER A 150 24.70 -9.75 -0.50
N ASN A 151 23.71 -9.03 0.04
CA ASN A 151 23.72 -7.56 0.13
C ASN A 151 23.37 -7.14 1.57
N PRO A 152 24.35 -7.13 2.51
CA PRO A 152 24.10 -6.60 3.84
C PRO A 152 23.70 -5.13 3.69
N ALA A 153 22.59 -4.75 4.35
CA ALA A 153 22.12 -3.37 4.36
C ALA A 153 23.28 -2.43 4.70
N PRO A 154 23.36 -1.23 4.08
CA PRO A 154 24.34 -0.24 4.49
C PRO A 154 24.19 -0.07 6.00
N SER A 155 25.25 -0.40 6.73
CA SER A 155 25.32 -0.19 8.17
C SER A 155 24.88 1.23 8.42
N ALA A 156 23.80 1.40 9.17
CA ALA A 156 23.40 2.70 9.67
C ALA A 156 24.54 3.16 10.59
N SER A 157 25.55 3.82 10.00
CA SER A 157 26.52 4.60 10.73
C SER A 157 25.74 5.77 11.29
N ALA A 158 25.28 5.59 12.52
CA ALA A 158 24.94 6.65 13.42
C ALA A 158 26.09 7.66 13.42
N THR A 159 25.85 8.84 12.85
CA THR A 159 26.65 10.03 13.13
C THR A 159 25.80 11.26 12.82
N THR A 160 25.45 11.95 13.92
CA THR A 160 25.10 13.38 14.08
C THR A 160 23.93 13.95 13.32
#